data_AF-A0A2N5IWI2-F1
#
_entry.id   AF-A0A2N5IWI2-F1
#
_cell.length_a   1.000
_cell.length_b   1.000
_cell.length_c   1.000
_cell.angle_alpha   90.00
_cell.angle_beta   90.00
_cell.angle_gamma   90.00
#
_symmetry.space_group_name_H-M   'P 1'
#
loop_
_entity.id
_entity.type
_entity.pdbx_description
1 polymer ?
#
loop_
_entity_poly.entity_id
_entity_poly.type
_entity_poly.pdbx_seq_one_letter_code
_entity_poly.pdbx_strand_id
1 'polypeptide(L)'
;MGYSIGQVSRRTGLSEHTLRYYDREGLLPGVARTGSGRRCFDDDDVELLDLIECLKSTGMSPAEIGDFVDMTTKGDATLADRLAVFRRQRAVVERQIEDLRRRWTKLDYKVRYFEAAVKAGSESLIEGDCDHPERPIRVIADRLA
;
A
#
# COMPACT_ATOMS: atom_id res chain seq x y z
N MET A 1 9.40 21.10 -17.41
CA MET A 1 8.24 22.03 -17.45
C MET A 1 7.57 21.89 -16.09
N GLY A 2 7.30 22.98 -15.36
CA GLY A 2 6.81 22.86 -13.99
C GLY A 2 5.28 22.66 -13.90
N TYR A 3 4.84 21.83 -12.95
CA TYR A 3 3.47 21.51 -12.63
C TYR A 3 2.98 22.36 -11.46
N SER A 4 1.73 22.82 -11.52
CA SER A 4 1.04 23.39 -10.36
C SER A 4 0.56 22.28 -9.42
N ILE A 5 0.30 22.63 -8.15
CA ILE A 5 -0.27 21.69 -7.16
C ILE A 5 -1.54 20.98 -7.65
N GLY A 6 -2.39 21.67 -8.42
CA GLY A 6 -3.59 21.07 -9.00
C GLY A 6 -3.30 20.11 -10.16
N GLN A 7 -2.23 20.34 -10.92
CA GLN A 7 -1.76 19.38 -11.94
C GLN A 7 -1.16 18.14 -11.30
N VAL A 8 -0.32 18.32 -10.27
CA VAL A 8 0.24 17.22 -9.48
C VAL A 8 -0.88 16.40 -8.85
N SER A 9 -1.86 17.06 -8.21
CA SER A 9 -3.03 16.41 -7.62
C SER A 9 -3.77 15.50 -8.60
N ARG A 10 -3.98 15.94 -9.84
CA ARG A 10 -4.61 15.11 -10.88
C ARG A 10 -3.73 13.96 -11.35
N ARG A 11 -2.40 14.12 -11.32
CA ARG A 11 -1.43 13.15 -11.83
C ARG A 11 -1.16 12.03 -10.81
N THR A 12 -1.04 12.38 -9.53
CA THR A 12 -0.76 11.45 -8.43
C THR A 12 -2.02 10.94 -7.73
N GLY A 13 -3.17 11.58 -7.96
CA GLY A 13 -4.42 11.28 -7.24
C GLY A 13 -4.47 11.84 -5.81
N LEU A 14 -3.42 12.54 -5.36
CA LEU A 14 -3.38 13.17 -4.05
C LEU A 14 -4.23 14.43 -4.02
N SER A 15 -4.97 14.63 -2.94
CA SER A 15 -5.69 15.89 -2.76
C SER A 15 -4.71 17.06 -2.61
N GLU A 16 -5.09 18.26 -3.07
CA GLU A 16 -4.30 19.46 -2.78
C GLU A 16 -4.07 19.68 -1.27
N HIS A 17 -5.02 19.23 -0.44
CA HIS A 17 -4.86 19.27 1.01
C HIS A 17 -3.71 18.36 1.48
N THR A 18 -3.61 17.14 0.96
CA THR A 18 -2.51 16.20 1.24
C THR A 18 -1.17 16.77 0.78
N LEU A 19 -1.11 17.34 -0.43
CA LEU A 19 0.11 17.97 -0.94
C LEU A 19 0.56 19.14 -0.05
N ARG A 20 -0.38 19.98 0.41
CA ARG A 20 -0.09 21.08 1.36
C ARG A 20 0.31 20.56 2.74
N TYR A 21 -0.24 19.42 3.17
CA TYR A 21 0.17 18.76 4.39
C TYR A 21 1.63 18.29 4.28
N TYR A 22 2.01 17.60 3.21
CA TYR A 22 3.41 17.18 3.00
C TYR A 22 4.39 18.34 2.90
N ASP A 23 4.00 19.43 2.25
CA ASP A 23 4.80 20.66 2.22
C ASP A 23 5.06 21.20 3.64
N ARG A 24 4.01 21.23 4.48
CA ARG A 24 4.10 21.71 5.87
C ARG A 24 4.95 20.81 6.76
N GLU A 25 4.86 19.51 6.57
CA GLU A 25 5.67 18.52 7.30
C GLU A 25 7.11 18.43 6.77
N GLY A 26 7.50 19.25 5.78
CA GLY A 26 8.86 19.30 5.26
C GLY A 26 9.22 18.15 4.32
N LEU A 27 8.25 17.35 3.87
CA LEU A 27 8.49 16.17 3.03
C LEU A 27 8.82 16.50 1.57
N LEU A 28 8.73 17.79 1.20
CA LEU A 28 8.94 18.29 -0.15
C LEU A 28 10.02 19.38 -0.18
N PRO A 29 11.25 19.06 0.27
CA PRO A 29 12.35 20.01 0.24
C PRO A 29 12.70 20.33 -1.21
N GLY A 30 13.03 21.58 -1.49
CA GLY A 30 13.54 21.96 -2.80
C GLY A 30 12.50 22.28 -3.88
N VAL A 31 11.20 21.97 -3.70
CA VAL A 31 10.18 22.31 -4.72
C VAL A 31 10.21 23.80 -5.03
N ALA A 32 10.39 24.15 -6.29
CA ALA A 32 10.55 25.55 -6.69
C ALA A 32 9.30 26.39 -6.41
N ARG A 33 9.46 27.71 -6.38
CA ARG A 33 8.34 28.67 -6.34
C ARG A 33 8.41 29.60 -7.55
N THR A 34 7.25 29.84 -8.14
CA THR A 34 7.06 30.87 -9.18
C THR A 34 7.26 32.28 -8.63
N GLY A 35 7.42 33.28 -9.49
CA GLY A 35 7.52 34.70 -9.09
C GLY A 35 6.31 35.23 -8.31
N SER A 36 5.14 34.58 -8.42
CA SER A 36 3.95 34.88 -7.62
C SER A 36 3.88 34.07 -6.30
N GLY A 37 4.95 33.38 -5.91
CA GLY A 37 5.07 32.62 -4.66
C GLY A 37 4.42 31.23 -4.63
N ARG A 38 3.84 30.75 -5.75
CA ARG A 38 3.18 29.44 -5.84
C ARG A 38 4.20 28.32 -6.08
N ARG A 39 4.05 27.18 -5.40
CA ARG A 39 4.86 25.95 -5.66
C ARG A 39 4.74 25.52 -7.12
N CYS A 40 5.88 25.14 -7.69
CA CYS A 40 6.07 24.70 -9.07
C CYS A 40 6.89 23.40 -9.01
N PHE A 41 6.23 22.28 -9.26
CA PHE A 41 6.79 20.94 -9.12
C PHE A 41 7.43 20.52 -10.43
N ASP A 42 8.57 19.86 -10.43
CA ASP A 42 9.08 19.18 -11.63
C ASP A 42 8.74 17.68 -11.61
N ASP A 43 9.33 16.91 -12.53
CA ASP A 43 9.09 15.47 -12.60
C ASP A 43 9.75 14.73 -11.43
N ASP A 44 10.92 15.18 -10.95
CA ASP A 44 11.62 14.57 -9.80
C ASP A 44 10.80 14.76 -8.52
N ASP A 45 10.15 15.92 -8.36
CA ASP A 45 9.23 16.18 -7.26
C ASP A 45 8.01 15.23 -7.28
N VAL A 46 7.52 14.89 -8.49
CA VAL A 46 6.40 13.94 -8.64
C VAL A 46 6.85 12.52 -8.30
N GLU A 47 8.05 12.10 -8.73
CA GLU A 47 8.62 10.81 -8.36
C GLU A 47 8.82 10.67 -6.85
N LEU A 48 9.29 11.74 -6.19
CA LEU A 48 9.40 11.78 -4.73
C LEU A 48 8.04 11.61 -4.04
N LEU A 49 6.99 12.27 -4.56
CA LEU A 49 5.63 12.12 -4.04
C LEU A 49 5.11 10.69 -4.15
N ASP A 50 5.32 10.03 -5.29
CA ASP A 50 4.91 8.64 -5.49
C ASP A 50 5.66 7.70 -4.54
N LEU A 51 6.95 7.97 -4.29
CA LEU A 51 7.75 7.23 -3.31
C LEU A 51 7.25 7.45 -1.87
N ILE A 52 6.96 8.70 -1.49
CA ILE A 52 6.40 9.03 -0.17
C ILE A 52 5.09 8.29 0.07
N GLU A 53 4.21 8.25 -0.94
CA GLU A 53 2.95 7.49 -0.85
C GLU A 53 3.19 6.00 -0.70
N CYS A 54 4.14 5.41 -1.45
CA CYS A 54 4.50 4.00 -1.31
C CYS A 54 5.00 3.67 0.10
N LEU A 55 5.89 4.49 0.66
CA LEU A 55 6.42 4.31 2.02
C LEU A 55 5.30 4.43 3.07
N LYS A 56 4.44 5.45 2.92
CA LYS A 56 3.30 5.67 3.82
C LYS A 56 2.28 4.54 3.74
N SER A 57 1.90 4.10 2.54
CA SER A 57 0.90 3.03 2.34
C SER A 57 1.38 1.68 2.88
N THR A 58 2.69 1.50 3.00
CA THR A 58 3.31 0.31 3.57
C THR A 58 3.56 0.42 5.08
N GLY A 59 3.10 1.51 5.71
CA GLY A 59 3.05 1.68 7.16
C GLY A 59 4.18 2.51 7.76
N MET A 60 5.00 3.19 6.96
CA MET A 60 5.99 4.15 7.46
C MET A 60 5.29 5.44 7.91
N SER A 61 5.66 5.96 9.07
CA SER A 61 5.07 7.19 9.61
C SER A 61 5.57 8.44 8.86
N PRO A 62 4.80 9.54 8.81
CA PRO A 62 5.25 10.80 8.23
C PRO A 62 6.58 11.31 8.81
N ALA A 63 6.81 11.08 10.11
CA ALA A 63 8.06 11.46 10.76
C ALA A 63 9.27 10.67 10.21
N GLU A 64 9.16 9.34 10.11
CA GLU A 64 10.21 8.50 9.52
C GLU A 64 10.46 8.84 8.03
N ILE A 65 9.41 9.23 7.30
CA ILE A 65 9.54 9.70 5.91
C ILE A 65 10.28 11.04 5.88
N GLY A 66 10.01 11.95 6.82
CA GLY A 66 10.76 13.20 6.98
C GLY A 66 12.25 12.97 7.20
N ASP A 67 12.60 12.05 8.09
CA ASP A 67 14.00 11.67 8.33
C ASP A 67 14.68 11.16 7.05
N PHE A 68 13.98 10.34 6.26
CA PHE A 68 14.45 9.87 4.96
C PHE A 68 14.67 11.02 3.97
N VAL A 69 13.70 11.93 3.87
CA VAL A 69 13.76 13.10 3.00
C VAL A 69 14.95 13.99 3.39
N ASP A 70 15.16 14.25 4.68
CA ASP A 70 16.32 15.01 5.17
C ASP A 70 17.65 14.34 4.81
N MET A 71 17.73 13.00 4.85
CA MET A 71 18.90 12.27 4.40
C MET A 71 19.21 12.52 2.92
N THR A 72 18.21 12.67 2.06
CA THR A 72 18.43 12.94 0.63
C THR A 72 19.12 14.29 0.40
N THR A 73 18.82 15.30 1.22
CA THR A 73 19.43 16.63 1.11
C THR A 73 20.94 16.63 1.42
N LYS A 74 21.43 15.62 2.15
CA LYS A 74 22.85 15.43 2.50
C LYS A 74 23.64 14.70 1.41
N GLY A 75 22.98 14.31 0.31
CA GLY A 75 23.63 13.67 -0.84
C GLY A 75 24.24 12.31 -0.49
N ASP A 76 25.38 11.99 -1.12
CA ASP A 76 25.96 10.66 -1.07
C ASP A 76 26.46 10.22 0.30
N ALA A 77 26.66 11.17 1.22
CA ALA A 77 27.07 10.89 2.60
C ALA A 77 26.08 9.99 3.37
N THR A 78 24.82 9.91 2.94
CA THR A 78 23.74 9.14 3.60
C THR A 78 23.29 7.92 2.81
N LEU A 79 24.01 7.49 1.76
CA LEU A 79 23.58 6.35 0.92
C LEU A 79 23.38 5.06 1.74
N ALA A 80 24.25 4.81 2.72
CA ALA A 80 24.15 3.63 3.59
C ALA A 80 22.89 3.68 4.47
N ASP A 81 22.57 4.84 5.02
CA ASP A 81 21.40 5.03 5.89
C ASP A 81 20.10 4.92 5.09
N ARG A 82 20.04 5.54 3.90
CA ARG A 82 18.91 5.44 2.97
C ARG A 82 18.68 3.98 2.55
N LEU A 83 19.74 3.23 2.25
CA LEU A 83 19.65 1.80 1.96
C LEU A 83 19.10 1.01 3.15
N ALA A 84 19.49 1.35 4.38
CA ALA A 84 18.98 0.69 5.58
C ALA A 84 17.46 0.93 5.76
N VAL A 85 16.97 2.15 5.49
CA VAL A 85 15.53 2.47 5.48
C VAL A 85 14.79 1.55 4.50
N PHE A 86 15.26 1.45 3.25
CA PHE A 86 14.61 0.61 2.25
C PHE A 86 14.67 -0.89 2.57
N ARG A 87 15.77 -1.38 3.14
CA ARG A 87 15.86 -2.79 3.58
C ARG A 87 14.86 -3.09 4.70
N ARG A 88 14.74 -2.20 5.69
CA ARG A 88 13.75 -2.34 6.76
C ARG A 88 12.34 -2.34 6.19
N GLN A 89 12.02 -1.38 5.33
CA GLN A 89 10.68 -1.25 4.77
C GLN A 89 10.32 -2.43 3.87
N ARG A 90 11.28 -2.91 3.06
CA ARG A 90 11.10 -4.12 2.26
C ARG A 90 10.73 -5.33 3.14
N ALA A 91 11.42 -5.54 4.26
CA ALA A 91 11.10 -6.64 5.17
C ALA A 91 9.72 -6.49 5.83
N VAL A 92 9.25 -5.26 6.08
CA VAL A 92 7.87 -5.00 6.55
C VAL A 92 6.86 -5.42 5.48
N VAL A 93 7.07 -5.02 4.24
CA VAL A 93 6.17 -5.35 3.12
C VAL A 93 6.16 -6.85 2.84
N GLU A 94 7.32 -7.52 2.88
CA GLU A 94 7.39 -8.98 2.71
C GLU A 94 6.51 -9.71 3.73
N ARG A 95 6.52 -9.30 5.01
CA ARG A 95 5.61 -9.85 6.03
C ARG A 95 4.14 -9.54 5.75
N GLN A 96 3.82 -8.32 5.32
CA GLN A 96 2.45 -7.95 4.96
C GLN A 96 1.92 -8.81 3.78
N ILE A 97 2.77 -9.09 2.79
CA ILE A 97 2.43 -9.97 1.65
C ILE A 97 2.14 -11.39 2.14
N GLU A 98 2.99 -11.95 3.01
CA GLU A 98 2.76 -13.28 3.57
C GLU A 98 1.45 -13.35 4.36
N ASP A 99 1.17 -12.34 5.18
CA ASP A 99 -0.07 -12.24 5.94
C ASP A 99 -1.30 -12.16 5.04
N LEU A 100 -1.25 -11.32 3.99
CA LEU A 100 -2.32 -11.18 3.02
C LEU A 100 -2.54 -12.46 2.23
N ARG A 101 -1.48 -13.19 1.85
CA ARG A 101 -1.59 -14.50 1.20
C ARG A 101 -2.31 -15.50 2.10
N ARG A 102 -1.95 -15.58 3.39
CA ARG A 102 -2.64 -16.48 4.34
C ARG A 102 -4.13 -16.14 4.48
N ARG A 103 -4.47 -14.85 4.57
CA ARG A 103 -5.87 -14.39 4.62
C ARG A 103 -6.61 -14.69 3.31
N TRP A 104 -5.96 -14.47 2.17
CA TRP A 104 -6.51 -14.78 0.86
C TRP A 104 -6.87 -16.26 0.75
N THR A 105 -6.00 -17.17 1.18
CA THR A 105 -6.28 -18.63 1.15
C THR A 105 -7.55 -18.98 1.93
N LYS A 106 -7.76 -18.35 3.09
CA LYS A 106 -8.98 -18.55 3.89
C LYS A 106 -10.24 -18.01 3.19
N LEU A 107 -10.13 -16.85 2.54
CA LEU A 107 -11.23 -16.26 1.79
C LEU A 107 -11.57 -17.08 0.55
N ASP A 108 -10.57 -17.49 -0.23
CA ASP A 108 -10.73 -18.34 -1.41
C ASP A 108 -11.41 -19.67 -1.07
N TYR A 109 -10.97 -20.30 0.02
CA TYR A 109 -11.64 -21.49 0.55
C TYR A 109 -13.12 -21.23 0.88
N LYS A 110 -13.43 -20.12 1.54
CA LYS A 110 -14.82 -19.79 1.89
C LYS A 110 -15.67 -19.48 0.67
N VAL A 111 -15.10 -18.88 -0.38
CA VAL A 111 -15.77 -18.70 -1.68
C VAL A 111 -16.16 -20.06 -2.23
N ARG A 112 -15.20 -20.99 -2.39
CA ARG A 112 -15.46 -22.35 -2.88
C ARG A 112 -16.49 -23.11 -2.03
N TYR A 113 -16.42 -22.94 -0.71
CA TYR A 113 -17.36 -23.55 0.24
C TYR A 113 -18.79 -23.08 -0.01
N PHE A 114 -19.01 -21.77 -0.11
CA PHE A 114 -20.34 -21.22 -0.34
C PHE A 114 -20.83 -21.42 -1.77
N GLU A 115 -19.94 -21.48 -2.78
CA GLU A 115 -20.32 -21.92 -4.13
C GLU A 115 -20.89 -23.33 -4.12
N ALA A 116 -20.26 -24.25 -3.36
CA ALA A 116 -20.78 -25.61 -3.19
C ALA A 116 -22.12 -25.62 -2.43
N ALA A 117 -22.25 -24.83 -1.36
CA ALA A 117 -23.50 -24.72 -0.59
C ALA A 117 -24.67 -24.16 -1.42
N VAL A 118 -24.41 -23.11 -2.21
CA VAL A 118 -25.40 -22.53 -3.14
C VAL A 118 -25.83 -23.58 -4.17
N LYS A 119 -24.89 -24.35 -4.72
CA LYS A 119 -25.19 -25.43 -5.67
C LYS A 119 -25.98 -26.58 -5.03
N ALA A 120 -25.69 -26.91 -3.77
CA ALA A 120 -26.41 -27.94 -3.01
C ALA A 120 -27.76 -27.46 -2.46
N GLY A 121 -28.02 -26.15 -2.45
CA GLY A 121 -29.24 -25.55 -1.92
C GLY A 121 -29.31 -25.47 -0.38
N SER A 122 -28.27 -25.90 0.33
CA SER A 122 -28.16 -25.78 1.79
C SER A 122 -26.71 -25.91 2.26
N GLU A 123 -26.33 -25.12 3.25
CA GLU A 123 -25.05 -25.24 3.95
C GLU A 123 -24.95 -26.54 4.77
N SER A 124 -26.08 -27.05 5.28
CA SER A 124 -26.12 -28.31 6.06
C SER A 124 -25.68 -29.54 5.27
N LEU A 125 -25.63 -29.42 3.94
CA LEU A 125 -25.18 -30.48 3.03
C LEU A 125 -23.69 -30.37 2.72
N ILE A 126 -22.97 -29.39 3.26
CA ILE A 126 -21.55 -29.17 2.96
C ILE A 126 -20.68 -29.49 4.16
N GLU A 127 -19.76 -30.42 3.97
CA GLU A 127 -18.67 -30.70 4.90
C GLU A 127 -17.38 -30.04 4.39
N GLY A 128 -16.72 -29.30 5.27
CA GLY A 128 -15.46 -28.66 4.96
C GLY A 128 -14.78 -28.09 6.20
N ASP A 129 -13.48 -27.91 6.09
CA ASP A 129 -12.60 -27.47 7.17
C ASP A 129 -11.82 -26.23 6.71
N CYS A 130 -12.14 -25.07 7.28
CA CYS A 130 -11.48 -23.81 6.89
C CYS A 130 -10.08 -23.64 7.49
N ASP A 131 -9.71 -24.46 8.47
CA ASP A 131 -8.36 -24.47 9.02
C ASP A 131 -7.41 -25.35 8.17
N HIS A 132 -8.00 -26.14 7.27
CA HIS A 132 -7.31 -27.00 6.31
C HIS A 132 -7.82 -26.76 4.87
N PRO A 133 -7.55 -25.56 4.29
CA PRO A 133 -8.11 -25.14 3.00
C PRO A 133 -7.65 -25.99 1.79
N GLU A 134 -6.59 -26.79 1.96
CA GLU A 134 -6.13 -27.80 1.01
C GLU A 134 -7.06 -29.01 0.91
N ARG A 135 -7.90 -29.26 1.92
CA ARG A 135 -8.83 -30.39 1.93
C ARG A 135 -10.02 -30.12 1.01
N PRO A 136 -10.54 -31.16 0.34
CA PRO A 136 -11.70 -31.01 -0.54
C PRO A 136 -12.95 -30.71 0.27
N ILE A 137 -13.76 -29.77 -0.22
CA ILE A 137 -15.12 -29.53 0.24
C ILE A 137 -16.01 -30.65 -0.30
N ARG A 138 -16.81 -31.28 0.57
CA ARG A 138 -17.67 -32.42 0.23
C ARG A 138 -19.13 -32.05 0.35
N VAL A 139 -19.94 -32.53 -0.59
CA VAL A 139 -21.40 -32.48 -0.49
C VAL A 139 -21.87 -33.79 0.10
N ILE A 140 -22.52 -33.75 1.26
CA ILE A 140 -23.12 -34.90 1.92
C ILE A 140 -24.48 -35.17 1.25
N ALA A 141 -24.46 -35.95 0.17
CA ALA A 141 -25.67 -36.58 -0.35
C ALA A 141 -25.95 -37.85 0.47
N ASP A 142 -26.74 -37.73 1.54
CA ASP A 142 -27.51 -38.82 2.22
C ASP A 142 -27.70 -38.55 3.72
N ARG A 143 -28.55 -37.57 4.07
CA ARG A 143 -29.24 -37.55 5.39
C ARG A 143 -30.76 -37.33 5.26
N LEU A 144 -31.31 -37.63 4.10
CA LEU A 144 -32.76 -37.73 3.88
C LEU A 144 -33.07 -39.15 3.40
N ALA A 145 -32.87 -40.12 4.30
CA ALA A 145 -33.46 -41.46 4.23
C ALA A 145 -34.03 -41.77 5.62
#